data_AF-A0A133UAE4-F1
#
_entry.id   AF-A0A133UAE4-F1
#
_cell.length_a   1.000
_cell.length_b   1.000
_cell.length_c   1.000
_cell.angle_alpha   90.00
_cell.angle_beta   90.00
_cell.angle_gamma   90.00
#
_symmetry.space_group_name_H-M   'P 1'
#
loop_
_entity.id
_entity.type
_entity.pdbx_description
1 polymer ?
#
loop_
_entity_poly.entity_id
_entity_poly.type
_entity_poly.pdbx_seq_one_letter_code
_entity_poly.pdbx_strand_id
1 'polypeptide(L)'
;MEVIILEKLEEYSEKAKEETKTLLRKLLTADDVVRMRYLKGDLSREKASKFYGCIAVVIDEIALEALKSRDIAETIAPVLLDKIENGRVNPLPYTHILQMLAYRHQLEIDGEVQDEAEVIEAFDQIKGRMDLDNIEQRKAELEKELKGKIQQLKEKWEKNLMFG
;
A
#
# COMPACT_ATOMS: atom_id res chain seq x y z
N MET A 1 -43.64 14.51 3.00
CA MET A 1 -42.58 15.52 2.78
C MET A 1 -41.22 15.00 3.27
N GLU A 2 -41.16 14.32 4.42
CA GLU A 2 -39.94 13.62 4.89
C GLU A 2 -39.44 12.52 3.94
N VAL A 3 -40.34 11.71 3.36
CA VAL A 3 -39.98 10.63 2.41
C VAL A 3 -39.21 11.16 1.18
N ILE A 4 -39.64 12.31 0.63
CA ILE A 4 -39.01 12.93 -0.55
C ILE A 4 -37.63 13.52 -0.22
N ILE A 5 -37.39 13.92 1.04
CA ILE A 5 -36.10 14.45 1.48
C ILE A 5 -35.10 13.30 1.71
N LEU A 6 -35.56 12.19 2.29
CA LEU A 6 -34.77 10.96 2.48
C LEU A 6 -34.34 10.36 1.12
N GLU A 7 -35.26 10.23 0.16
CA GLU A 7 -34.95 9.72 -1.19
C GLU A 7 -33.87 10.57 -1.89
N LYS A 8 -33.94 11.90 -1.79
CA LYS A 8 -32.95 12.80 -2.40
C LYS A 8 -31.59 12.75 -1.72
N LEU A 9 -31.55 12.50 -0.41
CA LEU A 9 -30.31 12.36 0.35
C LEU A 9 -29.63 11.03 0.04
N GLU A 10 -30.39 9.94 -0.08
CA GLU A 10 -29.89 8.64 -0.54
C GLU A 10 -29.36 8.70 -1.98
N GLU A 11 -30.09 9.34 -2.89
CA GLU A 11 -29.65 9.52 -4.29
C GLU A 11 -28.35 10.34 -4.38
N TYR A 12 -28.22 11.39 -3.57
CA TYR A 12 -26.99 12.19 -3.50
C TYR A 12 -25.82 11.40 -2.91
N SER A 13 -26.07 10.58 -1.89
CA SER A 13 -25.07 9.71 -1.26
C SER A 13 -24.55 8.65 -2.23
N GLU A 14 -25.45 7.93 -2.92
CA GLU A 14 -25.07 6.91 -3.89
C GLU A 14 -24.29 7.49 -5.08
N LYS A 15 -24.69 8.68 -5.53
CA LYS A 15 -23.93 9.39 -6.57
C LYS A 15 -22.50 9.70 -6.10
N ALA A 16 -22.32 10.19 -4.88
CA ALA A 16 -21.01 10.50 -4.32
C ALA A 16 -20.13 9.24 -4.15
N LYS A 17 -20.73 8.10 -3.77
CA LYS A 17 -20.05 6.80 -3.68
C LYS A 17 -19.55 6.37 -5.05
N GLU A 18 -20.40 6.40 -6.08
CA GLU A 18 -20.00 5.96 -7.42
C GLU A 18 -19.00 6.92 -8.07
N GLU A 19 -19.08 8.22 -7.77
CA GLU A 19 -18.06 9.20 -8.15
C GLU A 19 -16.70 8.88 -7.51
N THR A 20 -16.68 8.57 -6.21
CA THR A 20 -15.47 8.17 -5.47
C THR A 20 -14.84 6.91 -6.07
N LYS A 21 -15.65 5.88 -6.33
CA LYS A 21 -15.24 4.63 -6.97
C LYS A 21 -14.65 4.87 -8.35
N THR A 22 -15.32 5.70 -9.15
CA THR A 22 -14.89 6.06 -10.50
C THR A 22 -13.58 6.83 -10.48
N LEU A 23 -13.42 7.76 -9.55
CA LEU A 23 -12.19 8.53 -9.35
C LEU A 23 -11.03 7.60 -9.00
N LEU A 24 -11.21 6.70 -8.03
CA LEU A 24 -10.18 5.74 -7.63
C LEU A 24 -9.75 4.86 -8.81
N ARG A 25 -10.70 4.31 -9.58
CA ARG A 25 -10.39 3.52 -10.79
C ARG A 25 -9.52 4.31 -11.79
N LYS A 26 -9.85 5.58 -12.03
CA LYS A 26 -9.08 6.45 -12.93
C LYS A 26 -7.66 6.69 -12.41
N LEU A 27 -7.51 6.95 -11.11
CA LEU A 27 -6.21 7.16 -10.47
C LEU A 27 -5.33 5.91 -10.55
N LEU A 28 -5.88 4.74 -10.21
CA LEU A 28 -5.18 3.46 -10.32
C LEU A 28 -4.81 3.14 -11.76
N THR A 29 -5.64 3.51 -12.74
CA THR A 29 -5.30 3.38 -14.17
C THR A 29 -4.21 4.37 -14.59
N ALA A 30 -4.23 5.60 -14.06
CA ALA A 30 -3.19 6.58 -14.33
C ALA A 30 -1.84 6.11 -13.80
N ASP A 31 -1.81 5.45 -12.63
CA ASP A 31 -0.61 4.83 -12.07
C ASP A 31 0.00 3.81 -13.04
N ASP A 32 -0.83 2.92 -13.62
CA ASP A 32 -0.41 1.96 -14.65
C ASP A 32 0.21 2.65 -15.85
N VAL A 33 -0.46 3.70 -16.36
CA VAL A 33 0.00 4.43 -17.54
C VAL A 33 1.36 5.09 -17.29
N VAL A 34 1.56 5.70 -16.12
CA VAL A 34 2.85 6.30 -15.75
C VAL A 34 3.94 5.24 -15.70
N ARG A 35 3.63 4.06 -15.13
CA ARG A 35 4.54 2.92 -15.07
C ARG A 35 4.92 2.40 -16.44
N MET A 36 3.94 2.14 -17.31
CA MET A 36 4.17 1.65 -18.67
C MET A 36 5.04 2.63 -19.47
N ARG A 37 4.73 3.92 -19.38
CA ARG A 37 5.52 4.96 -20.07
C ARG A 37 6.94 5.07 -19.52
N TYR A 38 7.14 4.94 -18.21
CA TYR A 38 8.48 4.92 -17.62
C TYR A 38 9.28 3.70 -18.09
N LEU A 39 8.70 2.50 -18.04
CA LEU A 39 9.37 1.26 -18.47
C LEU A 39 9.72 1.26 -19.97
N LYS A 40 8.88 1.90 -20.79
CA LYS A 40 9.14 2.08 -22.23
C LYS A 40 10.21 3.15 -22.53
N GLY A 41 10.58 3.97 -21.56
CA GLY A 41 11.50 5.09 -21.74
C GLY A 41 10.84 6.39 -22.25
N ASP A 42 9.51 6.42 -22.38
CA ASP A 42 8.73 7.59 -22.79
C ASP A 42 8.64 8.66 -21.67
N LEU A 43 9.04 8.31 -20.45
CA LEU A 43 9.06 9.17 -19.26
C LEU A 43 10.41 9.05 -18.54
N SER A 44 11.01 10.18 -18.16
CA SER A 44 12.19 10.17 -17.28
C SER A 44 11.79 9.76 -15.86
N ARG A 45 12.76 9.23 -15.10
CA ARG A 45 12.57 8.86 -13.69
C ARG A 45 12.00 10.01 -12.86
N GLU A 46 12.52 11.23 -13.05
CA GLU A 46 12.06 12.41 -12.31
C GLU A 46 10.60 12.73 -12.61
N LYS A 47 10.20 12.72 -13.89
CA LYS A 47 8.81 13.00 -14.28
C LYS A 47 7.86 11.91 -13.79
N ALA A 48 8.24 10.64 -13.93
CA ALA A 48 7.45 9.53 -13.41
C ALA A 48 7.26 9.66 -11.89
N SER A 49 8.32 9.98 -11.15
CA SER A 49 8.26 10.21 -9.70
C SER A 49 7.27 11.32 -9.30
N LYS A 50 7.23 12.43 -10.04
CA LYS A 50 6.28 13.52 -9.78
C LYS A 50 4.83 13.07 -10.00
N PHE A 51 4.56 12.33 -11.07
CA PHE A 51 3.23 11.78 -11.32
C PHE A 51 2.79 10.81 -10.21
N TYR A 52 3.66 9.87 -9.83
CA TYR A 52 3.37 8.94 -8.74
C TYR A 52 3.08 9.68 -7.42
N GLY A 53 3.87 10.71 -7.09
CA GLY A 53 3.63 11.53 -5.91
C GLY A 53 2.24 12.18 -5.91
N CYS A 54 1.81 12.76 -7.04
CA CYS A 54 0.49 13.36 -7.16
C CYS A 54 -0.64 12.32 -7.05
N ILE A 55 -0.48 11.15 -7.67
CA ILE A 55 -1.49 10.08 -7.63
C ILE A 55 -1.63 9.53 -6.21
N ALA A 56 -0.50 9.29 -5.53
CA ALA A 56 -0.47 8.75 -4.18
C ALA A 56 -1.23 9.66 -3.20
N VAL A 57 -1.03 10.98 -3.25
CA VAL A 57 -1.72 11.93 -2.36
C VAL A 57 -3.23 11.79 -2.44
N VAL A 58 -3.79 11.68 -3.66
CA VAL A 58 -5.25 11.58 -3.83
C VAL A 58 -5.77 10.20 -3.38
N ILE A 59 -5.00 9.14 -3.62
CA ILE A 59 -5.36 7.80 -3.14
C ILE A 59 -5.34 7.75 -1.60
N ASP A 60 -4.35 8.37 -0.97
CA ASP A 60 -4.23 8.43 0.49
C ASP A 60 -5.43 9.17 1.11
N GLU A 61 -5.89 10.28 0.51
CA GLU A 61 -7.09 10.98 0.96
C GLU A 61 -8.35 10.10 0.88
N ILE A 62 -8.53 9.38 -0.24
CA ILE A 62 -9.65 8.44 -0.39
C ILE A 62 -9.56 7.32 0.65
N ALA A 63 -8.38 6.77 0.90
CA ALA A 63 -8.17 5.72 1.89
C ALA A 63 -8.45 6.21 3.33
N LEU A 64 -8.02 7.43 3.68
CA LEU A 64 -8.31 8.04 4.98
C LEU A 64 -9.79 8.26 5.20
N GLU A 65 -10.53 8.62 4.16
CA GLU A 65 -11.99 8.75 4.24
C GLU A 65 -12.66 7.38 4.39
N ALA A 66 -12.22 6.39 3.62
CA ALA A 66 -12.68 5.01 3.74
C ALA A 66 -12.42 4.43 5.14
N LEU A 67 -11.31 4.77 5.81
CA LEU A 67 -11.06 4.33 7.20
C LEU A 67 -12.07 4.89 8.21
N LYS A 68 -12.71 6.03 7.91
CA LYS A 68 -13.72 6.65 8.76
C LYS A 68 -15.14 6.18 8.43
N SER A 69 -15.37 5.73 7.20
CA SER A 69 -16.69 5.39 6.67
C SER A 69 -16.72 3.99 6.07
N ARG A 70 -17.46 3.08 6.71
CA ARG A 70 -17.66 1.71 6.23
C ARG A 70 -18.27 1.70 4.82
N ASP A 71 -19.27 2.53 4.56
CA ASP A 71 -19.92 2.65 3.25
C ASP A 71 -18.91 2.97 2.13
N ILE A 72 -17.99 3.90 2.39
CA ILE A 72 -16.96 4.27 1.43
C ILE A 72 -15.96 3.11 1.28
N ALA A 73 -15.58 2.46 2.37
CA ALA A 73 -14.71 1.29 2.36
C ALA A 73 -15.29 0.14 1.52
N GLU A 74 -16.57 -0.21 1.71
CA GLU A 74 -17.29 -1.21 0.91
C GLU A 74 -17.38 -0.81 -0.57
N THR A 75 -17.49 0.49 -0.85
CA THR A 75 -17.52 1.02 -2.21
C THR A 75 -16.19 0.85 -2.94
N ILE A 76 -15.06 1.09 -2.25
CA ILE A 76 -13.72 1.08 -2.87
C ILE A 76 -12.98 -0.25 -2.76
N ALA A 77 -13.29 -1.10 -1.76
CA ALA A 77 -12.61 -2.37 -1.55
C ALA A 77 -12.62 -3.28 -2.80
N PRO A 78 -13.74 -3.45 -3.53
CA PRO A 78 -13.74 -4.23 -4.77
C PRO A 78 -12.84 -3.64 -5.86
N VAL A 79 -12.65 -2.32 -5.88
CA VAL A 79 -11.76 -1.65 -6.85
C VAL A 79 -10.29 -1.95 -6.53
N LEU A 80 -9.93 -1.93 -5.24
CA LEU A 80 -8.59 -2.29 -4.80
C LEU A 80 -8.30 -3.77 -5.04
N LEU A 81 -9.26 -4.65 -4.75
CA LEU A 81 -9.13 -6.08 -4.99
C LEU A 81 -8.91 -6.41 -6.47
N ASP A 82 -9.79 -5.90 -7.36
CA ASP A 82 -9.63 -6.06 -8.81
C ASP A 82 -8.26 -5.57 -9.30
N LYS A 83 -7.74 -4.49 -8.70
CA LYS A 83 -6.42 -3.97 -9.03
C LYS A 83 -5.28 -4.90 -8.60
N ILE A 84 -5.39 -5.51 -7.42
CA ILE A 84 -4.40 -6.44 -6.85
C ILE A 84 -4.37 -7.73 -7.67
N GLU A 85 -5.54 -8.33 -7.93
CA GLU A 85 -5.67 -9.60 -8.65
C GLU A 85 -5.17 -9.48 -10.10
N ASN A 86 -5.47 -8.38 -10.79
CA ASN A 86 -5.05 -8.18 -12.16
C ASN A 86 -3.56 -7.82 -12.33
N GLY A 87 -2.78 -7.74 -11.24
CA GLY A 87 -1.30 -7.68 -11.27
C GLY A 87 -0.69 -6.46 -11.96
N ARG A 88 -1.43 -5.36 -12.14
CA ARG A 88 -0.99 -4.22 -12.97
C ARG A 88 0.01 -3.28 -12.27
N VAL A 89 0.10 -3.32 -10.93
CA VAL A 89 1.02 -2.47 -10.10
C VAL A 89 1.81 -3.32 -9.11
N ASN A 90 2.77 -2.73 -8.39
CA ASN A 90 3.26 -3.32 -7.14
C ASN A 90 2.05 -3.49 -6.19
N PRO A 91 1.62 -4.71 -5.87
CA PRO A 91 0.37 -4.94 -5.15
C PRO A 91 0.47 -4.44 -3.70
N LEU A 92 1.68 -4.41 -3.13
CA LEU A 92 1.93 -4.17 -1.71
C LEU A 92 1.19 -2.96 -1.11
N PRO A 93 1.30 -1.72 -1.66
CA PRO A 93 0.63 -0.57 -1.06
C PRO A 93 -0.90 -0.70 -1.05
N TYR A 94 -1.49 -1.21 -2.13
CA TYR A 94 -2.94 -1.36 -2.24
C TYR A 94 -3.46 -2.55 -1.43
N THR A 95 -2.67 -3.62 -1.32
CA THR A 95 -2.93 -4.73 -0.40
C THR A 95 -2.98 -4.24 1.04
N HIS A 96 -2.03 -3.39 1.45
CA HIS A 96 -2.05 -2.81 2.80
C HIS A 96 -3.27 -1.94 3.05
N ILE A 97 -3.65 -1.06 2.11
CA ILE A 97 -4.88 -0.26 2.24
C ILE A 97 -6.09 -1.18 2.38
N LEU A 98 -6.22 -2.19 1.51
CA LEU A 98 -7.33 -3.12 1.53
C LEU A 98 -7.42 -3.88 2.86
N GLN A 99 -6.31 -4.39 3.36
CA GLN A 99 -6.22 -5.07 4.67
C GLN A 99 -6.59 -4.13 5.83
N MET A 100 -6.11 -2.88 5.82
CA MET A 100 -6.47 -1.90 6.84
C MET A 100 -7.98 -1.64 6.86
N LEU A 101 -8.63 -1.54 5.69
CA LEU A 101 -10.08 -1.38 5.60
C LEU A 101 -10.82 -2.65 6.06
N ALA A 102 -10.31 -3.82 5.68
CA ALA A 102 -10.86 -5.12 6.09
C ALA A 102 -10.89 -5.25 7.62
N TYR A 103 -9.75 -5.05 8.28
CA TYR A 103 -9.67 -5.08 9.74
C TYR A 103 -10.53 -4.00 10.40
N ARG A 104 -10.48 -2.76 9.88
CA ARG A 104 -11.18 -1.63 10.51
C ARG A 104 -12.70 -1.80 10.51
N HIS A 105 -13.26 -2.34 9.44
CA HIS A 105 -14.71 -2.40 9.23
C HIS A 105 -15.27 -3.81 9.18
N GLN A 106 -14.43 -4.83 9.41
CA GLN A 106 -14.77 -6.25 9.26
C GLN A 106 -15.37 -6.54 7.89
N LEU A 107 -14.70 -6.04 6.84
CA LEU A 107 -15.15 -6.28 5.47
C LEU A 107 -14.88 -7.74 5.09
N GLU A 108 -15.84 -8.33 4.39
CA GLU A 108 -15.65 -9.62 3.72
C GLU A 108 -14.88 -9.40 2.42
N ILE A 109 -13.75 -10.07 2.28
CA ILE A 109 -12.90 -10.06 1.10
C ILE A 109 -12.70 -11.52 0.69
N ASP A 110 -13.08 -11.86 -0.54
CA ASP A 110 -13.00 -13.23 -1.08
C ASP A 110 -13.66 -14.31 -0.21
N GLY A 111 -14.75 -13.95 0.49
CA GLY A 111 -15.47 -14.87 1.38
C GLY A 111 -14.86 -15.01 2.78
N GLU A 112 -13.79 -14.25 3.07
CA GLU A 112 -13.13 -14.24 4.37
C GLU A 112 -13.31 -12.89 5.05
N VAL A 113 -13.68 -12.91 6.33
CA VAL A 113 -13.67 -11.73 7.21
C VAL A 113 -12.46 -11.87 8.10
N GLN A 114 -11.58 -10.86 8.08
CA GLN A 114 -10.37 -10.90 8.91
C GLN A 114 -10.72 -10.75 10.39
N ASP A 115 -10.26 -11.70 11.21
CA ASP A 115 -10.48 -11.69 12.66
C ASP A 115 -9.47 -10.76 13.34
N GLU A 116 -9.95 -9.93 14.27
CA GLU A 116 -9.09 -9.08 15.10
C GLU A 116 -8.06 -9.90 15.91
N ALA A 117 -8.39 -11.15 16.26
CA ALA A 117 -7.47 -12.05 16.93
C ALA A 117 -6.26 -12.43 16.06
N GLU A 118 -6.39 -12.45 14.73
CA GLU A 118 -5.27 -12.70 13.81
C GLU A 118 -4.21 -11.60 13.90
N VAL A 119 -4.60 -10.36 14.19
CA VAL A 119 -3.65 -9.24 14.37
C VAL A 119 -2.79 -9.47 15.60
N ILE A 120 -3.42 -9.90 16.70
CA ILE A 120 -2.73 -10.21 17.96
C ILE A 120 -1.80 -11.41 17.76
N GLU A 121 -2.29 -12.48 17.13
CA GLU A 121 -1.49 -13.66 16.84
C GLU A 121 -0.30 -13.33 15.93
N ALA A 122 -0.51 -12.57 14.86
CA ALA A 122 0.56 -12.12 13.98
C ALA A 122 1.61 -11.29 14.73
N PHE A 123 1.18 -10.40 15.63
CA PHE A 123 2.08 -9.62 16.46
C PHE A 123 2.89 -10.51 17.42
N ASP A 124 2.25 -11.48 18.07
CA ASP A 124 2.92 -12.44 18.95
C ASP A 124 3.91 -13.33 18.19
N GLN A 125 3.58 -13.74 16.96
CA GLN A 125 4.49 -14.46 16.09
C GLN A 125 5.71 -13.61 15.70
N ILE A 126 5.52 -12.33 15.38
CA ILE A 126 6.62 -11.40 15.11
C ILE A 126 7.49 -11.27 16.36
N LYS A 127 6.89 -11.04 17.54
CA LYS A 127 7.60 -10.93 18.82
C LYS A 127 8.34 -12.22 19.22
N GLY A 128 7.78 -13.39 18.90
CA GLY A 128 8.42 -14.68 19.16
C GLY A 128 9.61 -14.97 18.23
N ARG A 129 9.60 -14.44 17.00
CA ARG A 129 10.67 -14.62 16.01
C ARG A 129 11.72 -13.51 16.02
N MET A 130 11.33 -12.33 16.47
CA MET A 130 12.17 -11.15 16.59
C MET A 130 12.08 -10.65 18.02
N ASP A 131 13.21 -10.57 18.71
CA ASP A 131 13.28 -9.90 20.01
C ASP A 131 13.06 -8.38 19.79
N LEU A 132 11.79 -7.98 19.80
CA LEU A 132 11.38 -6.60 19.59
C LEU A 132 11.84 -5.69 20.73
N ASP A 133 12.05 -6.24 21.92
CA ASP A 133 12.53 -5.49 23.09
C ASP A 133 14.01 -5.11 22.93
N ASN A 134 14.77 -5.89 22.15
CA ASN A 134 16.20 -5.65 21.90
C ASN A 134 16.56 -5.34 20.43
N ILE A 135 15.55 -5.02 19.60
CA ILE A 135 15.71 -4.90 18.15
C ILE A 135 16.70 -3.79 17.75
N GLU A 136 16.74 -2.69 18.50
CA GLU A 136 17.64 -1.57 18.24
C GLU A 136 19.11 -1.96 18.48
N GLN A 137 19.41 -2.69 19.56
CA GLN A 137 20.76 -3.19 19.80
C GLN A 137 21.15 -4.21 18.72
N ARG A 138 20.23 -5.12 18.37
CA ARG A 138 20.47 -6.14 17.36
C ARG A 138 20.74 -5.53 15.99
N LYS A 139 20.02 -4.46 15.63
CA LYS A 139 20.26 -3.67 14.43
C LYS A 139 21.66 -3.03 14.45
N ALA A 140 22.06 -2.41 15.56
CA ALA A 140 23.36 -1.78 15.69
C ALA A 140 24.53 -2.79 15.58
N GLU A 141 24.36 -4.00 16.13
CA GLU A 141 25.30 -5.11 15.96
C GLU A 141 25.42 -5.53 14.48
N LEU A 142 24.28 -5.75 13.82
CA LEU A 142 24.24 -6.13 12.40
C LEU A 142 24.82 -5.04 11.48
N GLU A 143 24.58 -3.76 11.75
CA GLU A 143 25.17 -2.65 11.00
C GLU A 143 26.70 -2.61 11.13
N LYS A 144 27.24 -2.89 12.33
CA LYS A 144 28.69 -3.01 12.56
C LYS A 144 29.27 -4.20 11.81
N GLU A 145 28.62 -5.36 11.88
CA GLU A 145 29.06 -6.55 11.14
C GLU A 145 29.04 -6.32 9.62
N LEU A 146 27.98 -5.70 9.11
CA LEU A 146 27.83 -5.39 7.69
C LEU A 146 28.92 -4.42 7.23
N LYS A 147 29.18 -3.36 8.01
CA LYS A 147 30.26 -2.40 7.73
C LYS A 147 31.63 -3.10 7.73
N GLY A 148 31.86 -4.00 8.68
CA GLY A 148 33.07 -4.83 8.73
C GLY A 148 33.23 -5.73 7.50
N LYS A 149 32.15 -6.40 7.06
CA LYS A 149 32.15 -7.22 5.84
C LYS A 149 32.38 -6.40 4.58
N ILE A 150 31.74 -5.23 4.46
CA ILE A 150 31.95 -4.31 3.33
C ILE A 150 33.41 -3.85 3.27
N GLN A 151 34.00 -3.52 4.43
CA GLN A 151 35.40 -3.10 4.52
C GLN A 151 36.36 -4.23 4.12
N GLN A 152 36.15 -5.44 4.62
CA GLN A 152 36.93 -6.62 4.23
C GLN A 152 36.83 -6.95 2.73
N LEU A 153 35.65 -6.75 2.13
CA LEU A 153 35.45 -6.93 0.69
C LEU A 153 36.20 -5.88 -0.13
N LYS A 154 36.21 -4.62 0.30
CA LYS A 154 37.00 -3.54 -0.31
C LYS A 154 38.50 -3.81 -0.24
N GLU A 155 39.01 -4.20 0.93
CA GLU A 155 40.43 -4.52 1.12
C GLU A 155 40.87 -5.73 0.29
N LYS A 156 40.01 -6.75 0.14
CA LYS A 156 40.25 -7.88 -0.79
C LYS A 156 40.30 -7.43 -2.25
N TRP A 157 39.42 -6.51 -2.65
CA TRP A 157 39.39 -5.95 -4.00
C TRP A 157 40.63 -5.13 -4.32
N GLU A 158 41.07 -4.25 -3.40
CA GLU A 158 42.28 -3.44 -3.55
C GLU A 158 43.56 -4.30 -3.58
N LYS A 159 43.63 -5.37 -2.77
CA LYS A 159 44.74 -6.32 -2.83
C LYS A 159 44.79 -7.11 -4.14
N ASN A 160 43.64 -7.45 -4.73
CA ASN A 160 43.60 -8.16 -6.01
C ASN A 160 43.95 -7.27 -7.22
N LEU A 161 43.72 -5.95 -7.13
CA LEU A 161 44.14 -4.99 -8.16
C LEU A 161 45.66 -4.74 -8.19
N MET A 162 46.38 -5.05 -7.11
CA MET A 162 47.84 -4.88 -7.01
C MET A 162 48.66 -6.06 -7.59
N PHE A 163 48.00 -7.07 -8.16
CA PHE A 163 48.63 -8.23 -8.81
C PHE A 163 48.22 -8.39 -10.29
N GLY A 164 47.69 -7.34 -10.91
CA GLY A 164 47.38 -7.27 -12.36
C GLY A 164 48.40 -6.46 -13.12
#